data_AF-A0A7G3ZIG5-F1
#
_entry.id   AF-A0A7G3ZIG5-F1
#
_cell.length_a   1.000
_cell.length_b   1.000
_cell.length_c   1.000
_cell.angle_alpha   90.00
_cell.angle_beta   90.00
_cell.angle_gamma   90.00
#
_symmetry.space_group_name_H-M   'P 1'
#
loop_
_entity.id
_entity.type
_entity.pdbx_description
1 polymer ?
#
loop_
_entity_poly.entity_id
_entity_poly.type
_entity_poly.pdbx_seq_one_letter_code
_entity_poly.pdbx_strand_id
1 'polypeptide(L)'
;MFLSSTLVRSARRPSGYWSLMWWCLILFVSLALAFEPFDGFGAFQESQNVTIKKDGNLGSALDAKSGSPGIINPGNIYEWTPISANISSGERNVFVFTVDGNSTRLGIATSYEILIFLSGNICSQPSGSSDKALRVSYSFDESVQTNSSLGHYATFENGYMQALAVSPLRVSDANATAKYSSLYVVVEPVNTTTNTALSATAEDVWHYKLSISENDLVYQWDTRTWLNVLDTDHNSALLVTGNVTADAQQFSNSSIYDTSLYDLYVYSFEESLKLDSSLNISLCAITNGPYIVSSVDSNNTGDSGHGLERTALGIEKTLTNRMYTYQEQFYVTGLNSSSTYVAYLTKRIGKKGNLSDVGGVLFSKQYFSTRGSNACSLIFGLPFCYGVAYSVPSPSKAPNNKTAIAATYDRVAESLYANFSKALQIIPCDTEMDARYSPVRTCKDCARSYRDWLCAVTIPRCTDTASEYYAFREKNDNRNDYLNNEIQPIADYYEMLPCIDMCYAVARDCPSDFMFACPSVNDKIDAKFRSYNSLDLDDLLQAVQTCNFIGNATELFRELFP
;
A
#
# COMPACT_ATOMS: atom_id res chain seq x y z
N MET A 1 -28.45 -20.39 -69.50
CA MET A 1 -27.73 -20.84 -70.71
C MET A 1 -26.25 -20.90 -70.34
N PHE A 2 -25.66 -22.12 -70.31
CA PHE A 2 -24.23 -22.48 -70.07
C PHE A 2 -23.52 -21.89 -68.81
N LEU A 3 -23.03 -22.70 -67.83
CA LEU A 3 -21.94 -23.71 -67.82
C LEU A 3 -20.53 -23.07 -67.93
N SER A 4 -19.46 -23.54 -67.27
CA SER A 4 -19.18 -24.72 -66.40
C SER A 4 -18.03 -24.36 -65.41
N SER A 5 -17.47 -25.16 -64.49
CA SER A 5 -17.62 -26.55 -63.98
C SER A 5 -17.00 -26.59 -62.55
N THR A 6 -17.39 -27.38 -61.54
CA THR A 6 -17.65 -28.83 -61.35
C THR A 6 -16.41 -29.72 -61.11
N LEU A 7 -16.29 -30.28 -59.88
CA LEU A 7 -15.63 -31.53 -59.38
C LEU A 7 -15.01 -31.28 -57.99
N VAL A 8 -15.39 -31.85 -56.82
CA VAL A 8 -16.15 -33.04 -56.35
C VAL A 8 -15.37 -34.37 -56.22
N ARG A 9 -14.92 -34.69 -54.99
CA ARG A 9 -15.04 -35.98 -54.20
C ARG A 9 -14.14 -35.90 -52.95
N SER A 10 -14.44 -36.34 -51.71
CA SER A 10 -15.38 -37.29 -51.06
C SER A 10 -14.75 -38.63 -50.61
N ALA A 11 -14.56 -38.79 -49.29
CA ALA A 11 -14.60 -40.04 -48.48
C ALA A 11 -14.54 -39.66 -46.97
N ARG A 12 -15.64 -39.71 -46.19
CA ARG A 12 -16.24 -40.82 -45.42
C ARG A 12 -15.45 -41.36 -44.19
N ARG A 13 -16.08 -41.18 -43.01
CA ARG A 13 -15.94 -41.86 -41.69
C ARG A 13 -16.21 -43.40 -41.78
N PRO A 14 -15.99 -44.29 -40.76
CA PRO A 14 -16.15 -44.04 -39.30
C PRO A 14 -15.32 -44.86 -38.25
N SER A 15 -15.51 -44.47 -36.97
CA SER A 15 -15.60 -45.27 -35.72
C SER A 15 -14.50 -46.25 -35.26
N GLY A 16 -14.13 -46.18 -33.96
CA GLY A 16 -13.55 -47.31 -33.21
C GLY A 16 -12.86 -46.90 -31.89
N TYR A 17 -13.38 -47.34 -30.74
CA TYR A 17 -12.66 -47.31 -29.44
C TYR A 17 -11.67 -48.48 -29.35
N TRP A 18 -10.54 -48.34 -28.64
CA TRP A 18 -10.09 -49.23 -27.54
C TRP A 18 -8.69 -48.88 -26.97
N SER A 19 -8.54 -49.10 -25.65
CA SER A 19 -7.37 -49.30 -24.78
C SER A 19 -6.02 -48.61 -25.03
N LEU A 20 -5.41 -47.89 -24.07
CA LEU A 20 -4.74 -48.43 -22.86
C LEU A 20 -3.68 -49.51 -23.16
N MET A 21 -2.42 -49.10 -23.38
CA MET A 21 -1.17 -49.73 -22.86
C MET A 21 0.07 -49.17 -23.57
N TRP A 22 0.71 -48.13 -23.01
CA TRP A 22 2.17 -47.90 -23.18
C TRP A 22 2.74 -47.06 -22.04
N TRP A 23 2.87 -47.71 -20.88
CA TRP A 23 3.89 -47.39 -19.89
C TRP A 23 5.09 -48.31 -20.10
N CYS A 24 6.23 -47.94 -19.52
CA CYS A 24 7.52 -48.68 -19.50
C CYS A 24 8.38 -48.60 -20.77
N LEU A 25 9.20 -47.54 -20.84
CA LEU A 25 10.57 -47.40 -21.40
C LEU A 25 10.78 -45.87 -21.51
N ILE A 26 11.65 -45.20 -20.75
CA ILE A 26 13.06 -45.48 -20.49
C ILE A 26 13.46 -44.96 -19.09
N LEU A 27 14.27 -45.73 -18.36
CA LEU A 27 15.03 -45.30 -17.19
C LEU A 27 16.40 -46.00 -17.25
N PHE A 28 17.47 -45.32 -16.80
CA PHE A 28 18.88 -45.75 -16.74
C PHE A 28 19.64 -46.01 -18.05
N VAL A 29 20.50 -45.04 -18.42
CA VAL A 29 21.96 -45.22 -18.39
C VAL A 29 22.59 -43.95 -17.81
N SER A 30 23.59 -44.09 -16.93
CA SER A 30 24.28 -42.99 -16.24
C SER A 30 25.80 -43.19 -16.27
N LEU A 31 26.55 -42.17 -16.67
CA LEU A 31 27.99 -41.95 -16.38
C LEU A 31 28.27 -40.46 -16.71
N ALA A 32 28.34 -39.52 -15.75
CA ALA A 32 29.36 -39.30 -14.73
C ALA A 32 30.70 -38.75 -15.27
N LEU A 33 30.86 -37.42 -15.17
CA LEU A 33 32.09 -36.62 -15.02
C LEU A 33 31.62 -35.21 -14.57
N ALA A 34 31.60 -34.89 -13.28
CA ALA A 34 32.72 -34.37 -12.47
C ALA A 34 32.91 -32.83 -12.58
N PHE A 35 32.41 -32.10 -11.58
CA PHE A 35 32.96 -30.83 -11.08
C PHE A 35 32.58 -30.66 -9.60
N GLU A 36 33.48 -30.09 -8.79
CA GLU A 36 33.42 -30.02 -7.32
C GLU A 36 32.58 -28.83 -6.79
N PRO A 37 32.15 -28.85 -5.51
CA PRO A 37 31.38 -27.76 -4.92
C PRO A 37 32.25 -26.56 -4.55
N PHE A 38 31.78 -25.35 -4.88
CA PHE A 38 32.31 -24.11 -4.32
C PHE A 38 31.48 -23.71 -3.11
N ASP A 39 31.99 -24.01 -1.92
CA ASP A 39 31.55 -23.39 -0.67
C ASP A 39 32.06 -21.94 -0.57
N GLY A 40 31.27 -21.10 0.10
CA GLY A 40 31.77 -19.87 0.73
C GLY A 40 31.47 -18.55 0.02
N PHE A 41 30.39 -17.89 0.45
CA PHE A 41 30.23 -16.46 0.78
C PHE A 41 28.75 -16.32 1.15
N GLY A 42 28.33 -15.99 2.37
CA GLY A 42 28.96 -15.16 3.39
C GLY A 42 27.92 -14.11 3.74
N ALA A 43 27.31 -14.20 4.93
CA ALA A 43 26.11 -13.44 5.27
C ALA A 43 26.32 -11.92 5.12
N PHE A 44 25.34 -11.21 4.56
CA PHE A 44 25.37 -9.75 4.54
C PHE A 44 25.20 -9.21 5.96
N GLN A 45 26.18 -8.43 6.37
CA GLN A 45 26.32 -7.93 7.75
C GLN A 45 25.59 -6.60 7.94
N GLU A 46 25.10 -6.39 9.16
CA GLU A 46 24.43 -5.16 9.64
C GLU A 46 25.09 -3.84 9.22
N SER A 47 24.25 -2.79 9.21
CA SER A 47 24.66 -1.39 9.07
C SER A 47 25.83 -1.04 10.00
N GLN A 48 26.99 -0.72 9.43
CA GLN A 48 28.15 -0.32 10.22
C GLN A 48 28.05 1.14 10.67
N ASN A 49 28.07 1.35 12.00
CA ASN A 49 28.23 2.67 12.61
C ASN A 49 29.67 3.18 12.39
N VAL A 50 29.87 3.96 11.34
CA VAL A 50 31.18 4.59 11.07
C VAL A 50 31.39 5.78 12.01
N THR A 51 32.29 5.62 12.98
CA THR A 51 32.77 6.72 13.82
C THR A 51 33.97 7.39 13.15
N ILE A 52 33.75 8.56 12.54
CA ILE A 52 34.83 9.37 11.98
C ILE A 52 35.68 9.93 13.14
N LYS A 53 37.00 9.70 13.12
CA LYS A 53 37.92 10.27 14.12
C LYS A 53 38.18 11.74 13.82
N LYS A 54 38.17 12.56 14.89
CA LYS A 54 38.47 13.99 14.84
C LYS A 54 39.93 14.21 14.47
N ASP A 55 40.17 15.03 13.44
CA ASP A 55 41.52 15.44 13.06
C ASP A 55 42.07 16.51 13.99
N GLY A 56 43.18 16.19 14.63
CA GLY A 56 44.06 17.11 15.33
C GLY A 56 45.48 16.93 14.85
N ASN A 57 45.93 17.81 13.95
CA ASN A 57 47.32 18.04 13.51
C ASN A 57 48.17 16.82 13.04
N LEU A 58 48.29 16.72 11.71
CA LEU A 58 49.49 16.45 10.93
C LEU A 58 50.68 15.72 11.61
N GLY A 59 50.91 14.46 11.17
CA GLY A 59 52.27 13.97 10.91
C GLY A 59 52.71 12.68 11.62
N SER A 60 52.57 11.53 10.94
CA SER A 60 53.60 10.46 10.89
C SER A 60 53.15 9.33 9.94
N ALA A 61 54.11 8.67 9.30
CA ALA A 61 53.85 7.56 8.38
C ALA A 61 53.43 6.28 9.11
N LEU A 62 52.55 5.49 8.50
CA LEU A 62 52.28 4.12 8.89
C LEU A 62 52.42 3.19 7.68
N ASP A 63 53.41 2.30 7.78
CA ASP A 63 53.72 1.25 6.81
C ASP A 63 52.78 0.06 7.02
N ALA A 64 52.16 -0.45 5.95
CA ALA A 64 51.19 -1.55 6.00
C ALA A 64 51.39 -2.51 4.83
N LYS A 65 52.19 -3.56 5.05
CA LYS A 65 52.32 -4.69 4.12
C LYS A 65 51.16 -5.66 4.24
N SER A 66 50.56 -6.01 3.08
CA SER A 66 49.72 -7.20 2.83
C SER A 66 48.33 -7.21 3.52
N GLY A 67 47.23 -7.50 2.84
CA GLY A 67 47.01 -7.77 1.41
C GLY A 67 45.55 -8.15 1.10
N SER A 68 45.15 -8.00 -0.18
CA SER A 68 43.82 -8.24 -0.76
C SER A 68 42.77 -7.10 -0.62
N PRO A 69 41.93 -6.82 -1.64
CA PRO A 69 41.30 -5.51 -1.79
C PRO A 69 39.79 -5.50 -1.56
N GLY A 70 39.32 -4.51 -0.80
CA GLY A 70 37.91 -4.24 -0.53
C GLY A 70 37.72 -3.03 0.36
N ILE A 71 38.59 -2.02 0.21
CA ILE A 71 38.61 -0.84 1.09
C ILE A 71 37.48 0.10 0.66
N ILE A 72 36.35 0.00 1.36
CA ILE A 72 35.32 1.03 1.35
C ILE A 72 35.97 2.29 1.92
N ASN A 73 36.21 3.28 1.06
CA ASN A 73 36.82 4.54 1.48
C ASN A 73 35.73 5.39 2.14
N PRO A 74 35.81 5.77 3.43
CA PRO A 74 34.68 6.35 4.16
C PRO A 74 34.22 7.73 3.66
N GLY A 75 34.98 8.37 2.76
CA GLY A 75 34.58 9.60 2.05
C GLY A 75 33.88 9.37 0.71
N ASN A 76 33.77 8.14 0.20
CA ASN A 76 33.17 7.86 -1.10
C ASN A 76 31.70 7.42 -0.98
N ILE A 77 30.83 8.00 -1.80
CA ILE A 77 29.43 7.57 -1.95
C ILE A 77 29.35 6.65 -3.15
N TYR A 78 28.70 5.50 -2.98
CA TYR A 78 28.47 4.52 -4.03
C TYR A 78 27.02 4.60 -4.51
N GLU A 79 26.83 4.38 -5.82
CA GLU A 79 25.52 4.34 -6.50
C GLU A 79 24.46 3.59 -5.67
N TRP A 80 23.40 4.29 -5.26
CA TRP A 80 22.25 3.71 -4.56
C TRP A 80 22.57 3.08 -3.19
N THR A 81 23.71 3.46 -2.58
CA THR A 81 24.15 3.00 -1.26
C THR A 81 24.07 4.16 -0.26
N PRO A 82 23.08 4.20 0.66
CA PRO A 82 22.95 5.28 1.61
C PRO A 82 24.05 5.30 2.65
N ILE A 83 24.57 6.50 2.88
CA ILE A 83 25.36 6.86 4.05
C ILE A 83 24.41 6.95 5.24
N SER A 84 24.83 6.46 6.39
CA SER A 84 24.21 6.75 7.69
C SER A 84 25.27 7.40 8.57
N ALA A 85 25.06 8.64 8.99
CA ALA A 85 26.06 9.40 9.73
C ALA A 85 25.44 10.27 10.83
N ASN A 86 26.22 10.45 11.89
CA ASN A 86 25.95 11.45 12.92
C ASN A 86 26.78 12.70 12.63
N ILE A 87 26.25 13.87 12.99
CA ILE A 87 26.93 15.16 12.84
C ILE A 87 26.52 16.08 13.98
N SER A 88 27.48 16.78 14.59
CA SER A 88 27.18 17.81 15.59
C SER A 88 27.33 19.23 15.03
N SER A 89 26.76 20.23 15.71
CA SER A 89 26.98 21.63 15.35
C SER A 89 28.47 21.94 15.23
N GLY A 90 28.86 22.74 14.22
CA GLY A 90 30.25 23.08 13.94
C GLY A 90 31.08 22.01 13.23
N GLU A 91 30.58 20.78 13.09
CA GLU A 91 31.18 19.74 12.25
C GLU A 91 30.67 19.82 10.81
N ARG A 92 31.45 19.29 9.86
CA ARG A 92 31.06 19.10 8.46
C ARG A 92 31.44 17.70 8.02
N ASN A 93 30.51 17.00 7.38
CA ASN A 93 30.79 15.71 6.75
C ASN A 93 30.99 15.94 5.24
N VAL A 94 32.13 15.52 4.71
CA VAL A 94 32.49 15.71 3.29
C VAL A 94 32.53 14.36 2.59
N PHE A 95 31.92 14.31 1.41
CA PHE A 95 31.79 13.11 0.61
C PHE A 95 32.06 13.39 -0.88
N VAL A 96 32.45 12.35 -1.61
CA VAL A 96 32.68 12.37 -3.05
C VAL A 96 31.86 11.26 -3.71
N PHE A 97 31.00 11.62 -4.65
CA PHE A 97 30.30 10.66 -5.52
C PHE A 97 31.00 10.65 -6.89
N THR A 98 31.52 9.49 -7.30
CA THR A 98 32.13 9.32 -8.62
C THR A 98 31.06 9.06 -9.67
N VAL A 99 31.04 9.89 -10.72
CA VAL A 99 30.08 9.82 -11.83
C VAL A 99 30.60 8.87 -12.90
N ASP A 100 29.81 7.88 -13.29
CA ASP A 100 30.15 6.95 -14.38
C ASP A 100 29.21 7.12 -15.57
N GLY A 101 29.75 7.70 -16.65
CA GLY A 101 29.05 7.88 -17.92
C GLY A 101 28.67 6.57 -18.65
N ASN A 102 29.03 5.40 -18.11
CA ASN A 102 28.59 4.10 -18.61
C ASN A 102 27.41 3.50 -17.81
N SER A 103 27.31 3.74 -16.50
CA SER A 103 26.19 3.24 -15.66
C SER A 103 24.85 3.90 -16.00
N THR A 104 24.90 5.19 -16.33
CA THR A 104 23.75 6.00 -16.79
C THR A 104 22.98 5.42 -17.98
N ARG A 105 23.56 4.50 -18.76
CA ARG A 105 22.89 3.84 -19.89
C ARG A 105 21.76 2.87 -19.51
N LEU A 106 21.51 2.67 -18.21
CA LEU A 106 20.41 1.84 -17.70
C LEU A 106 19.21 2.65 -17.17
N GLY A 107 19.31 3.99 -17.12
CA GLY A 107 18.27 4.89 -16.63
C GLY A 107 17.64 5.74 -17.73
N ILE A 108 17.28 6.98 -17.40
CA ILE A 108 16.79 7.99 -18.36
C ILE A 108 17.86 8.16 -19.46
N ALA A 109 17.46 8.13 -20.73
CA ALA A 109 18.40 8.18 -21.86
C ALA A 109 19.05 9.57 -22.01
N THR A 110 20.13 9.82 -21.27
CA THR A 110 20.86 11.09 -21.24
C THR A 110 21.76 11.24 -22.48
N SER A 111 21.25 11.89 -23.52
CA SER A 111 22.00 12.17 -24.75
C SER A 111 23.02 13.31 -24.61
N TYR A 112 22.82 14.22 -23.65
CA TYR A 112 23.66 15.43 -23.47
C TYR A 112 24.00 15.79 -22.00
N GLU A 113 23.27 15.28 -21.01
CA GLU A 113 23.45 15.66 -19.59
C GLU A 113 23.14 14.48 -18.66
N ILE A 114 24.09 14.05 -17.84
CA ILE A 114 23.87 13.08 -16.75
C ILE A 114 23.08 13.75 -15.62
N LEU A 115 21.99 13.12 -15.20
CA LEU A 115 21.21 13.51 -14.03
C LEU A 115 21.70 12.72 -12.81
N ILE A 116 21.97 13.41 -11.71
CA ILE A 116 22.40 12.81 -10.44
C ILE A 116 21.41 13.24 -9.37
N PHE A 117 20.68 12.28 -8.83
CA PHE A 117 19.67 12.47 -7.80
C PHE A 117 20.30 12.35 -6.42
N LEU A 118 20.05 13.34 -5.57
CA LEU A 118 20.39 13.30 -4.14
C LEU A 118 19.07 13.20 -3.37
N SER A 119 19.01 12.31 -2.38
CA SER A 119 17.84 12.13 -1.52
C SER A 119 18.28 11.72 -0.11
N GLY A 120 17.56 12.15 0.92
CA GLY A 120 17.93 11.81 2.29
C GLY A 120 16.82 12.02 3.31
N ASN A 121 17.00 11.44 4.49
CA ASN A 121 16.13 11.64 5.64
C ASN A 121 16.90 11.93 6.93
N ILE A 122 16.30 12.69 7.86
CA ILE A 122 16.79 12.85 9.24
C ILE A 122 16.11 11.82 10.12
N CYS A 123 16.87 10.93 10.76
CA CYS A 123 16.33 9.84 11.58
C CYS A 123 16.18 10.24 13.05
N SER A 124 17.04 11.15 13.54
CA SER A 124 16.83 11.87 14.80
C SER A 124 17.51 13.24 14.75
N GLN A 125 16.99 14.19 15.53
CA GLN A 125 17.54 15.55 15.61
C GLN A 125 17.53 16.10 17.05
N PRO A 126 18.28 17.18 17.34
CA PRO A 126 18.30 17.81 18.65
C PRO A 126 16.96 18.43 19.03
N SER A 127 16.73 18.53 20.34
CA SER A 127 15.60 19.29 20.89
C SER A 127 15.79 20.80 20.67
N GLY A 128 14.73 21.51 20.26
CA GLY A 128 14.80 22.97 20.05
C GLY A 128 15.46 23.39 18.73
N SER A 129 15.32 22.58 17.67
CA SER A 129 15.92 22.82 16.36
C SER A 129 15.13 23.76 15.42
N SER A 130 14.14 24.54 15.89
CA SER A 130 13.32 25.42 15.03
C SER A 130 14.15 26.37 14.15
N ASP A 131 15.30 26.81 14.69
CA ASP A 131 16.18 27.79 14.07
C ASP A 131 17.42 27.12 13.43
N LYS A 132 17.46 25.77 13.39
CA LYS A 132 18.59 24.94 12.98
C LYS A 132 18.16 23.93 11.92
N ALA A 133 18.77 23.96 10.75
CA ALA A 133 18.55 22.96 9.70
C ALA A 133 19.84 22.22 9.35
N LEU A 134 19.70 21.01 8.83
CA LEU A 134 20.80 20.32 8.17
C LEU A 134 20.82 20.74 6.69
N ARG A 135 21.98 21.16 6.18
CA ARG A 135 22.16 21.55 4.77
C ARG A 135 23.09 20.58 4.06
N VAL A 136 22.74 20.24 2.82
CA VAL A 136 23.56 19.49 1.88
C VAL A 136 23.98 20.46 0.76
N SER A 137 25.23 20.91 0.77
CA SER A 137 25.84 21.67 -0.32
C SER A 137 26.53 20.71 -1.31
N TYR A 138 26.43 20.97 -2.61
CA TYR A 138 27.02 20.10 -3.64
C TYR A 138 27.56 20.90 -4.85
N SER A 139 28.67 20.42 -5.43
CA SER A 139 29.29 21.00 -6.61
C SER A 139 30.23 20.00 -7.32
N PHE A 140 30.49 20.23 -8.60
CA PHE A 140 31.58 19.56 -9.34
C PHE A 140 32.93 20.29 -9.17
N ASP A 141 32.94 21.40 -8.42
CA ASP A 141 34.16 22.12 -8.04
C ASP A 141 34.59 21.72 -6.63
N GLU A 142 35.82 21.21 -6.49
CA GLU A 142 36.39 20.72 -5.24
C GLU A 142 36.42 21.80 -4.13
N SER A 143 36.47 23.09 -4.52
CA SER A 143 36.47 24.21 -3.57
C SER A 143 35.27 24.23 -2.62
N VAL A 144 34.14 23.61 -2.99
CA VAL A 144 32.95 23.47 -2.14
C VAL A 144 33.23 22.76 -0.81
N GLN A 145 34.23 21.86 -0.77
CA GLN A 145 34.64 21.16 0.46
C GLN A 145 35.12 22.15 1.53
N THR A 146 35.79 23.23 1.11
CA THR A 146 36.31 24.27 2.01
C THR A 146 35.32 25.42 2.21
N ASN A 147 34.63 25.83 1.15
CA ASN A 147 33.64 26.90 1.15
C ASN A 147 32.33 26.44 0.50
N SER A 148 31.44 25.91 1.34
CA SER A 148 30.14 25.36 0.95
C SER A 148 29.17 26.37 0.30
N SER A 149 29.45 27.67 0.41
CA SER A 149 28.70 28.74 -0.26
C SER A 149 29.00 28.86 -1.76
N LEU A 150 30.00 28.13 -2.29
CA LEU A 150 30.33 28.09 -3.72
C LEU A 150 29.53 27.03 -4.49
N GLY A 151 28.82 26.14 -3.80
CA GLY A 151 27.99 25.09 -4.39
C GLY A 151 26.51 25.45 -4.47
N HIS A 152 25.75 24.60 -5.15
CA HIS A 152 24.31 24.53 -4.93
C HIS A 152 24.03 23.93 -3.55
N TYR A 153 22.85 24.15 -2.98
CA TYR A 153 22.47 23.52 -1.72
C TYR A 153 20.99 23.15 -1.70
N ALA A 154 20.68 22.15 -0.88
CA ALA A 154 19.33 21.83 -0.42
C ALA A 154 19.35 21.67 1.10
N THR A 155 18.28 22.09 1.75
CA THR A 155 18.07 21.92 3.19
C THR A 155 17.10 20.77 3.44
N PHE A 156 17.27 20.08 4.56
CA PHE A 156 16.25 19.15 5.03
C PHE A 156 15.05 19.93 5.56
N GLU A 157 13.89 19.68 4.97
CA GLU A 157 12.60 20.22 5.40
C GLU A 157 11.75 19.08 5.95
N ASN A 158 11.23 19.25 7.17
CA ASN A 158 10.42 18.23 7.86
C ASN A 158 11.05 16.81 7.87
N GLY A 159 12.38 16.75 7.88
CA GLY A 159 13.17 15.52 7.92
C GLY A 159 13.36 14.79 6.58
N TYR A 160 13.04 15.41 5.44
CA TYR A 160 13.36 14.92 4.10
C TYR A 160 14.16 15.96 3.30
N MET A 161 15.00 15.50 2.37
CA MET A 161 15.57 16.35 1.33
C MET A 161 15.61 15.62 0.00
N GLN A 162 15.52 16.40 -1.08
CA GLN A 162 15.85 15.96 -2.43
C GLN A 162 16.56 17.08 -3.18
N ALA A 163 17.49 16.71 -4.07
CA ALA A 163 18.15 17.65 -4.96
C ALA A 163 18.56 16.97 -6.28
N LEU A 164 18.82 17.79 -7.31
CA LEU A 164 19.29 17.35 -8.60
C LEU A 164 20.60 18.06 -8.93
N ALA A 165 21.64 17.29 -9.24
CA ALA A 165 22.86 17.78 -9.87
C ALA A 165 22.89 17.35 -11.34
N VAL A 166 23.33 18.24 -12.22
CA VAL A 166 23.36 18.01 -13.67
C VAL A 166 24.80 18.08 -14.16
N SER A 167 25.30 17.00 -14.74
CA SER A 167 26.65 16.86 -15.27
C SER A 167 26.63 16.85 -16.81
N PRO A 168 27.19 17.85 -17.51
CA PRO A 168 27.13 17.93 -18.97
C PRO A 168 28.04 16.90 -19.65
N LEU A 169 27.50 16.09 -20.56
CA LEU A 169 28.24 15.12 -21.37
C LEU A 169 29.01 15.83 -22.50
N ARG A 170 30.17 16.39 -22.18
CA ARG A 170 31.06 16.99 -23.19
C ARG A 170 31.88 15.95 -23.94
N VAL A 171 31.32 15.46 -25.05
CA VAL A 171 31.96 14.50 -25.97
C VAL A 171 33.17 15.10 -26.72
N SER A 172 33.28 16.42 -26.84
CA SER A 172 34.29 17.11 -27.66
C SER A 172 35.60 17.45 -26.97
N ASP A 173 35.62 17.50 -25.63
CA ASP A 173 36.75 18.02 -24.85
C ASP A 173 37.32 16.92 -23.94
N ALA A 174 38.46 16.32 -24.32
CA ALA A 174 39.07 15.21 -23.56
C ALA A 174 39.42 15.54 -22.08
N ASN A 175 39.47 16.83 -21.73
CA ASN A 175 39.69 17.32 -20.36
C ASN A 175 38.40 17.75 -19.64
N ALA A 176 37.27 17.96 -20.33
CA ALA A 176 36.04 18.42 -19.68
C ALA A 176 35.36 17.31 -18.88
N THR A 177 35.48 16.06 -19.33
CA THR A 177 35.00 14.86 -18.63
C THR A 177 35.63 14.71 -17.25
N ALA A 178 36.87 15.15 -17.05
CA ALA A 178 37.53 15.11 -15.73
C ALA A 178 36.85 16.05 -14.72
N LYS A 179 36.45 17.27 -15.13
CA LYS A 179 35.84 18.26 -14.23
C LYS A 179 34.51 17.78 -13.63
N TYR A 180 33.73 17.00 -14.39
CA TYR A 180 32.40 16.53 -13.96
C TYR A 180 32.40 15.04 -13.56
N SER A 181 33.58 14.45 -13.34
CA SER A 181 33.74 13.04 -12.93
C SER A 181 33.46 12.79 -11.45
N SER A 182 33.47 13.84 -10.63
CA SER A 182 33.28 13.77 -9.18
C SER A 182 32.35 14.87 -8.71
N LEU A 183 31.26 14.48 -8.06
CA LEU A 183 30.35 15.37 -7.36
C LEU A 183 30.78 15.43 -5.89
N TYR A 184 31.25 16.59 -5.46
CA TYR A 184 31.63 16.86 -4.07
C TYR A 184 30.39 17.30 -3.30
N VAL A 185 30.17 16.69 -2.12
CA VAL A 185 28.99 16.93 -1.29
C VAL A 185 29.43 17.18 0.15
N VAL A 186 28.90 18.25 0.74
CA VAL A 186 29.19 18.69 2.10
C VAL A 186 27.89 18.77 2.88
N VAL A 187 27.81 18.05 3.99
CA VAL A 187 26.68 18.11 4.92
C VAL A 187 27.12 18.88 6.16
N GLU A 188 26.39 19.94 6.53
CA GLU A 188 26.69 20.74 7.72
C GLU A 188 25.42 21.33 8.37
N PRO A 189 25.38 21.50 9.71
CA PRO A 189 24.29 22.20 10.39
C PRO A 189 24.38 23.72 10.19
N VAL A 190 23.26 24.34 9.82
CA VAL A 190 23.14 25.79 9.57
C VAL A 190 21.99 26.40 10.37
N ASN A 191 22.07 27.71 10.61
CA ASN A 191 20.91 28.48 11.08
C ASN A 191 19.93 28.72 9.91
N THR A 192 18.64 28.49 10.13
CA THR A 192 17.59 28.61 9.08
C THR A 192 17.42 30.03 8.55
N THR A 193 17.68 31.05 9.36
CA THR A 193 17.45 32.46 9.01
C THR A 193 18.67 33.09 8.34
N THR A 194 19.88 32.83 8.84
CA THR A 194 21.11 33.41 8.28
C THR A 194 21.78 32.52 7.21
N ASN A 195 21.39 31.24 7.12
CA ASN A 195 22.02 30.22 6.28
C ASN A 195 23.54 30.07 6.51
N THR A 196 24.02 30.44 7.70
CA THR A 196 25.42 30.29 8.13
C THR A 196 25.59 29.03 8.95
N ALA A 197 26.75 28.37 8.83
CA ALA A 197 27.11 27.22 9.65
C ALA A 197 27.01 27.53 11.16
N LEU A 198 26.52 26.56 11.94
CA LEU A 198 26.41 26.69 13.39
C LEU A 198 27.78 26.57 14.06
N SER A 199 27.98 27.30 15.15
CA SER A 199 29.15 27.15 16.03
C SER A 199 29.07 25.87 16.85
N ALA A 200 30.21 25.31 17.26
CA ALA A 200 30.26 24.01 17.94
C ALA A 200 29.54 24.00 19.29
N THR A 201 28.53 23.14 19.42
CA THR A 201 27.75 22.89 20.64
C THR A 201 27.68 21.38 20.88
N ALA A 202 27.96 20.95 22.11
CA ALA A 202 28.19 19.52 22.42
C ALA A 202 26.91 18.65 22.50
N GLU A 203 25.73 19.26 22.57
CA GLU A 203 24.44 18.58 22.78
C GLU A 203 23.59 18.48 21.50
N ASP A 204 23.96 19.20 20.44
CA ASP A 204 23.23 19.20 19.16
C ASP A 204 23.80 18.14 18.21
N VAL A 205 23.29 16.91 18.28
CA VAL A 205 23.63 15.83 17.33
C VAL A 205 22.42 15.48 16.44
N TRP A 206 22.63 15.50 15.12
CA TRP A 206 21.69 14.93 14.13
C TRP A 206 22.17 13.56 13.69
N HIS A 207 21.24 12.62 13.53
CA HIS A 207 21.44 11.36 12.80
C HIS A 207 20.70 11.45 11.48
N TYR A 208 21.40 11.32 10.35
CA TYR A 208 20.80 11.40 9.02
C TYR A 208 21.24 10.25 8.12
N LYS A 209 20.40 9.97 7.12
CA LYS A 209 20.71 9.12 5.98
C LYS A 209 20.70 9.94 4.71
N LEU A 210 21.70 9.76 3.85
CA LEU A 210 21.84 10.45 2.56
C LEU A 210 22.25 9.44 1.50
N SER A 211 21.63 9.49 0.33
CA SER A 211 21.98 8.65 -0.81
C SER A 211 22.04 9.45 -2.10
N ILE A 212 22.96 9.05 -2.97
CA ILE A 212 23.16 9.64 -4.29
C ILE A 212 23.08 8.54 -5.35
N SER A 213 22.45 8.83 -6.47
CA SER A 213 22.19 7.85 -7.52
C SER A 213 21.98 8.52 -8.89
N GLU A 214 22.51 7.91 -9.95
CA GLU A 214 22.35 8.35 -11.34
C GLU A 214 21.02 7.90 -11.97
N ASN A 215 20.34 6.92 -11.35
CA ASN A 215 19.24 6.20 -11.98
C ASN A 215 17.87 6.51 -11.37
N ASP A 216 17.81 6.77 -10.06
CA ASP A 216 16.56 6.94 -9.30
C ASP A 216 16.77 7.64 -7.94
N LEU A 217 15.71 8.17 -7.34
CA LEU A 217 15.70 8.68 -5.96
C LEU A 217 15.55 7.50 -4.98
N VAL A 218 16.48 7.36 -4.02
CA VAL A 218 16.46 6.26 -3.03
C VAL A 218 15.46 6.52 -1.91
N TYR A 219 15.31 7.78 -1.51
CA TYR A 219 14.26 8.21 -0.58
C TYR A 219 13.27 9.07 -1.35
N GLN A 220 11.98 8.78 -1.21
CA GLN A 220 10.91 9.47 -1.91
C GLN A 220 9.76 9.81 -0.95
N TRP A 221 9.12 10.96 -1.18
CA TRP A 221 7.91 11.39 -0.48
C TRP A 221 6.79 11.61 -1.48
N ASP A 222 5.63 11.01 -1.23
CA ASP A 222 4.42 11.18 -2.02
C ASP A 222 3.32 11.84 -1.19
N THR A 223 2.86 13.01 -1.63
CA THR A 223 1.83 13.80 -0.95
C THR A 223 0.43 13.17 -1.02
N ARG A 224 0.23 12.13 -1.86
CA ARG A 224 -1.04 11.43 -1.99
C ARG A 224 -1.29 10.50 -0.80
N THR A 225 -2.54 10.41 -0.36
CA THR A 225 -3.01 9.37 0.56
C THR A 225 -3.16 8.06 -0.22
N TRP A 226 -2.18 7.17 -0.11
CA TRP A 226 -2.23 5.83 -0.73
C TRP A 226 -2.84 4.76 0.20
N LEU A 227 -3.39 5.17 1.34
CA LEU A 227 -3.96 4.31 2.37
C LEU A 227 -5.36 4.82 2.74
N ASN A 228 -6.36 3.95 2.70
CA ASN A 228 -7.74 4.26 3.06
C ASN A 228 -8.19 3.40 4.24
N VAL A 229 -8.95 3.99 5.16
CA VAL A 229 -9.62 3.29 6.26
C VAL A 229 -10.97 2.77 5.74
N LEU A 230 -11.23 1.48 5.86
CA LEU A 230 -12.53 0.90 5.48
C LEU A 230 -13.54 1.05 6.62
N ASP A 231 -13.19 0.55 7.80
CA ASP A 231 -13.97 0.70 9.03
C ASP A 231 -13.08 0.38 10.25
N THR A 232 -13.59 0.73 11.42
CA THR A 232 -12.98 0.43 12.73
C THR A 232 -14.02 -0.17 13.68
N ASP A 233 -13.56 -0.88 14.69
CA ASP A 233 -14.37 -1.18 15.87
C ASP A 233 -13.65 -0.68 17.14
N HIS A 234 -14.03 -1.21 18.30
CA HIS A 234 -13.48 -0.78 19.59
C HIS A 234 -12.02 -1.22 19.83
N ASN A 235 -11.47 -2.16 19.06
CA ASN A 235 -10.11 -2.67 19.28
C ASN A 235 -9.32 -3.00 18.00
N SER A 236 -9.86 -2.67 16.84
CA SER A 236 -9.26 -2.98 15.55
C SER A 236 -9.66 -2.01 14.43
N ALA A 237 -8.88 -2.02 13.36
CA ALA A 237 -9.10 -1.23 12.16
C ALA A 237 -8.74 -2.04 10.91
N LEU A 238 -9.49 -1.85 9.83
CA LEU A 238 -9.18 -2.42 8.52
C LEU A 238 -8.82 -1.30 7.55
N LEU A 239 -7.61 -1.35 7.00
CA LEU A 239 -7.08 -0.38 6.05
C LEU A 239 -6.69 -1.07 4.74
N VAL A 240 -6.78 -0.36 3.62
CA VAL A 240 -6.37 -0.86 2.29
C VAL A 240 -5.57 0.17 1.52
N THR A 241 -4.64 -0.30 0.69
CA THR A 241 -3.86 0.56 -0.21
C THR A 241 -4.70 1.10 -1.38
N GLY A 242 -4.13 2.02 -2.16
CA GLY A 242 -4.54 2.22 -3.55
C GLY A 242 -4.40 0.95 -4.41
N ASN A 243 -4.90 1.00 -5.65
CA ASN A 243 -4.87 -0.14 -6.58
C ASN A 243 -3.44 -0.48 -7.03
N VAL A 244 -2.88 -1.58 -6.52
CA VAL A 244 -1.50 -2.01 -6.83
C VAL A 244 -1.36 -2.61 -8.24
N THR A 245 -2.48 -2.94 -8.89
CA THR A 245 -2.51 -3.50 -10.25
C THR A 245 -2.07 -2.47 -11.31
N ALA A 246 -2.35 -1.19 -11.08
CA ALA A 246 -1.99 -0.11 -12.00
C ALA A 246 -0.47 0.14 -11.99
N ASP A 247 0.12 0.24 -10.79
CA ASP A 247 1.57 0.42 -10.58
C ASP A 247 2.37 -0.68 -11.30
N ALA A 248 1.95 -1.95 -11.17
CA ALA A 248 2.69 -3.08 -11.71
C ALA A 248 2.70 -3.16 -13.26
N GLN A 249 1.75 -2.53 -13.95
CA GLN A 249 1.79 -2.42 -15.41
C GLN A 249 2.78 -1.36 -15.90
N GLN A 250 3.17 -0.41 -15.03
CA GLN A 250 4.03 0.72 -15.36
C GLN A 250 5.47 0.53 -14.86
N PHE A 251 5.68 -0.21 -13.77
CA PHE A 251 6.99 -0.45 -13.16
C PHE A 251 7.32 -1.95 -13.13
N SER A 252 7.92 -2.44 -14.21
CA SER A 252 8.22 -3.86 -14.41
C SER A 252 9.37 -4.36 -13.52
N ASN A 253 9.13 -4.67 -12.24
CA ASN A 253 9.98 -5.57 -11.42
C ASN A 253 9.48 -5.97 -10.00
N SER A 254 8.18 -6.03 -9.73
CA SER A 254 7.68 -6.75 -8.53
C SER A 254 6.41 -7.50 -8.89
N SER A 255 6.22 -8.73 -8.41
CA SER A 255 4.95 -9.42 -8.57
C SER A 255 3.85 -8.63 -7.86
N ILE A 256 2.73 -8.40 -8.55
CA ILE A 256 1.49 -7.72 -8.06
C ILE A 256 0.89 -8.40 -6.81
N TYR A 257 1.45 -9.54 -6.43
CA TYR A 257 0.99 -10.47 -5.41
C TYR A 257 2.01 -10.64 -4.27
N ASP A 258 2.96 -9.72 -4.13
CA ASP A 258 3.93 -9.73 -3.03
C ASP A 258 3.53 -8.72 -1.94
N THR A 259 3.11 -9.24 -0.79
CA THR A 259 2.80 -8.42 0.39
C THR A 259 4.05 -7.78 1.01
N SER A 260 5.27 -8.16 0.65
CA SER A 260 6.47 -7.47 1.17
C SER A 260 6.68 -6.08 0.58
N LEU A 261 5.88 -5.66 -0.42
CA LEU A 261 6.02 -4.37 -1.09
C LEU A 261 5.66 -3.16 -0.21
N TYR A 262 4.59 -3.23 0.59
CA TYR A 262 4.15 -2.12 1.45
C TYR A 262 4.25 -2.48 2.93
N ASP A 263 4.74 -1.55 3.76
CA ASP A 263 4.76 -1.72 5.21
C ASP A 263 4.04 -0.57 5.93
N LEU A 264 3.29 -0.93 6.96
CA LEU A 264 2.40 -0.05 7.73
C LEU A 264 2.93 0.12 9.15
N TYR A 265 3.08 1.38 9.57
CA TYR A 265 3.48 1.77 10.92
C TYR A 265 2.36 2.57 11.58
N VAL A 266 1.91 2.15 12.76
CA VAL A 266 0.81 2.80 13.49
C VAL A 266 1.36 3.48 14.73
N TYR A 267 1.06 4.77 14.89
CA TYR A 267 1.42 5.62 16.01
C TYR A 267 0.18 5.99 16.84
N SER A 268 0.38 6.26 18.12
CA SER A 268 -0.60 7.02 18.90
C SER A 268 -0.69 8.45 18.37
N PHE A 269 -1.84 9.10 18.55
CA PHE A 269 -2.00 10.50 18.17
C PHE A 269 -0.93 11.41 18.82
N GLU A 270 -0.63 11.22 20.11
CA GLU A 270 0.36 12.01 20.85
C GLU A 270 1.79 11.89 20.31
N GLU A 271 2.25 10.68 19.96
CA GLU A 271 3.59 10.51 19.37
C GLU A 271 3.65 11.05 17.94
N SER A 272 2.56 10.95 17.17
CA SER A 272 2.48 11.53 15.83
C SER A 272 2.63 13.06 15.83
N LEU A 273 2.13 13.74 16.86
CA LEU A 273 2.27 15.19 17.03
C LEU A 273 3.73 15.62 17.29
N LYS A 274 4.55 14.74 17.89
CA LYS A 274 5.99 15.00 18.07
C LYS A 274 6.73 14.91 16.74
N LEU A 275 6.41 13.92 15.90
CA LEU A 275 6.93 13.82 14.53
C LEU A 275 6.47 15.01 13.67
N ASP A 276 5.22 15.45 13.81
CA ASP A 276 4.65 16.61 13.09
C ASP A 276 5.40 17.92 13.30
N SER A 277 6.14 18.07 14.39
CA SER A 277 6.95 19.27 14.63
C SER A 277 8.05 19.50 13.58
N SER A 278 8.56 18.44 12.94
CA SER A 278 9.87 18.51 12.27
C SER A 278 10.35 17.29 11.47
N LEU A 279 9.70 16.13 11.58
CA LEU A 279 10.15 14.86 10.97
C LEU A 279 9.02 14.11 10.22
N ASN A 280 7.90 14.77 9.92
CA ASN A 280 6.68 14.11 9.45
C ASN A 280 6.73 13.48 8.05
N ILE A 281 7.73 13.84 7.25
CA ILE A 281 8.03 13.22 5.95
C ILE A 281 9.36 12.46 5.96
N SER A 282 9.94 12.24 7.14
CA SER A 282 11.15 11.43 7.27
C SER A 282 10.83 9.94 7.31
N LEU A 283 11.14 9.23 6.22
CA LEU A 283 10.99 7.78 6.15
C LEU A 283 11.72 7.10 7.32
N CYS A 284 12.98 7.45 7.58
CA CYS A 284 13.73 6.76 8.65
C CYS A 284 13.32 7.16 10.07
N ALA A 285 12.76 8.35 10.31
CA ALA A 285 12.20 8.65 11.63
C ALA A 285 10.96 7.77 11.89
N ILE A 286 10.10 7.62 10.88
CA ILE A 286 8.87 6.81 10.94
C ILE A 286 9.19 5.31 11.06
N THR A 287 10.18 4.79 10.33
CA THR A 287 10.57 3.37 10.46
C THR A 287 11.34 3.06 11.75
N ASN A 288 11.90 4.06 12.44
CA ASN A 288 12.62 3.88 13.70
C ASN A 288 11.73 4.00 14.95
N GLY A 289 10.48 4.47 14.81
CA GLY A 289 9.52 4.58 15.90
C GLY A 289 9.41 5.97 16.55
N PRO A 290 8.78 6.09 17.75
CA PRO A 290 8.14 5.04 18.53
C PRO A 290 6.71 4.74 18.05
N TYR A 291 6.57 3.93 16.99
CA TYR A 291 5.27 3.36 16.62
C TYR A 291 4.82 2.37 17.70
N ILE A 292 3.52 2.21 17.86
CA ILE A 292 2.95 1.21 18.78
C ILE A 292 2.93 -0.19 18.15
N VAL A 293 2.86 -0.27 16.81
CA VAL A 293 2.89 -1.53 16.07
C VAL A 293 3.32 -1.28 14.61
N SER A 294 4.09 -2.22 14.06
CA SER A 294 4.47 -2.27 12.65
C SER A 294 4.10 -3.62 12.02
N SER A 295 3.88 -3.60 10.70
CA SER A 295 3.74 -4.82 9.91
C SER A 295 5.06 -5.53 9.62
N VAL A 296 6.19 -4.91 9.94
CA VAL A 296 7.53 -5.51 9.83
C VAL A 296 7.83 -6.42 11.02
N ASP A 297 7.54 -5.96 12.24
CA ASP A 297 7.79 -6.74 13.48
C ASP A 297 6.70 -7.80 13.73
N SER A 298 5.55 -7.64 13.09
CA SER A 298 4.49 -8.64 13.12
C SER A 298 4.97 -9.88 12.37
N ASN A 299 5.55 -10.83 13.12
CA ASN A 299 5.87 -12.16 12.60
C ASN A 299 4.68 -12.68 11.80
N ASN A 300 4.85 -12.76 10.46
CA ASN A 300 3.86 -13.34 9.57
C ASN A 300 3.79 -14.85 9.84
N THR A 301 3.11 -15.24 10.92
CA THR A 301 2.56 -16.57 11.10
C THR A 301 1.44 -16.73 10.10
N GLY A 302 1.83 -16.90 8.84
CA GLY A 302 0.91 -17.25 7.76
C GLY A 302 0.19 -18.56 8.09
N ASP A 303 -0.94 -18.74 7.43
CA ASP A 303 -1.73 -19.98 7.47
C ASP A 303 -2.51 -20.24 8.79
N SER A 304 -3.15 -19.20 9.31
CA SER A 304 -4.50 -19.37 9.87
C SER A 304 -5.49 -18.69 8.89
N GLY A 305 -6.34 -19.48 8.23
CA GLY A 305 -7.23 -19.02 7.15
C GLY A 305 -8.36 -18.07 7.57
N HIS A 306 -8.26 -17.47 8.74
CA HIS A 306 -9.28 -16.65 9.39
C HIS A 306 -8.63 -15.43 10.06
N GLY A 307 -8.35 -14.39 9.28
CA GLY A 307 -7.77 -13.13 9.76
C GLY A 307 -8.62 -12.32 10.75
N LEU A 308 -9.63 -12.93 11.36
CA LEU A 308 -10.44 -12.38 12.45
C LEU A 308 -10.12 -13.02 13.82
N GLU A 309 -9.27 -14.04 13.88
CA GLU A 309 -8.93 -14.75 15.12
C GLU A 309 -7.95 -13.98 16.02
N ARG A 310 -7.17 -13.07 15.43
CA ARG A 310 -6.10 -12.34 16.13
C ARG A 310 -6.67 -11.20 16.99
N THR A 311 -6.31 -11.19 18.28
CA THR A 311 -6.80 -10.22 19.27
C THR A 311 -5.70 -9.38 19.92
N ALA A 312 -4.47 -9.89 19.99
CA ALA A 312 -3.29 -9.17 20.48
C ALA A 312 -2.90 -8.02 19.55
N LEU A 313 -2.11 -7.07 20.05
CA LEU A 313 -1.56 -5.97 19.24
C LEU A 313 -0.65 -6.52 18.13
N GLY A 314 -0.91 -6.09 16.88
CA GLY A 314 -0.20 -6.58 15.70
C GLY A 314 -0.91 -6.16 14.41
N ILE A 315 -0.23 -6.28 13.27
CA ILE A 315 -0.79 -6.01 11.94
C ILE A 315 -0.72 -7.29 11.10
N GLU A 316 -1.85 -7.67 10.49
CA GLU A 316 -1.94 -8.80 9.57
C GLU A 316 -2.08 -8.29 8.14
N LYS A 317 -1.26 -8.81 7.23
CA LYS A 317 -1.18 -8.42 5.82
C LYS A 317 -1.83 -9.47 4.95
N THR A 318 -2.78 -9.04 4.12
CA THR A 318 -3.49 -9.91 3.16
C THR A 318 -3.64 -9.17 1.84
N LEU A 319 -3.65 -9.91 0.72
CA LEU A 319 -4.05 -9.34 -0.57
C LEU A 319 -5.55 -9.52 -0.74
N THR A 320 -6.24 -8.43 -1.06
CA THR A 320 -7.68 -8.45 -1.34
C THR A 320 -7.91 -8.17 -2.82
N ASN A 321 -8.59 -9.09 -3.51
CA ASN A 321 -9.09 -8.87 -4.86
C ASN A 321 -10.54 -8.41 -4.77
N ARG A 322 -10.72 -7.11 -4.60
CA ARG A 322 -12.05 -6.50 -4.66
C ARG A 322 -12.22 -5.94 -6.06
N MET A 323 -13.12 -6.58 -6.81
CA MET A 323 -13.57 -6.11 -8.12
C MET A 323 -12.45 -5.98 -9.18
N TYR A 324 -11.62 -7.02 -9.29
CA TYR A 324 -10.55 -7.17 -10.29
C TYR A 324 -9.36 -6.22 -10.13
N THR A 325 -9.37 -5.37 -9.10
CA THR A 325 -8.19 -4.63 -8.64
C THR A 325 -7.63 -5.30 -7.39
N TYR A 326 -6.33 -5.57 -7.40
CA TYR A 326 -5.61 -5.99 -6.21
C TYR A 326 -5.27 -4.78 -5.37
N GLN A 327 -5.46 -4.93 -4.06
CA GLN A 327 -5.06 -3.98 -3.03
C GLN A 327 -4.43 -4.78 -1.88
N GLU A 328 -3.45 -4.21 -1.20
CA GLU A 328 -2.96 -4.78 0.05
C GLU A 328 -3.85 -4.30 1.20
N GLN A 329 -4.22 -5.22 2.09
CA GLN A 329 -5.17 -5.04 3.18
C GLN A 329 -4.46 -5.32 4.51
N PHE A 330 -4.51 -4.33 5.39
CA PHE A 330 -3.93 -4.37 6.73
C PHE A 330 -5.04 -4.46 7.77
N TYR A 331 -5.07 -5.54 8.53
CA TYR A 331 -5.93 -5.66 9.72
C TYR A 331 -5.09 -5.38 10.97
N VAL A 332 -5.37 -4.25 11.62
CA VAL A 332 -4.71 -3.82 12.86
C VAL A 332 -5.59 -4.21 14.04
N THR A 333 -5.02 -4.85 15.06
CA THR A 333 -5.78 -5.36 16.23
C THR A 333 -5.12 -4.96 17.55
N GLY A 334 -5.77 -5.26 18.67
CA GLY A 334 -5.23 -5.00 20.01
C GLY A 334 -5.10 -3.51 20.34
N LEU A 335 -5.88 -2.67 19.65
CA LEU A 335 -5.96 -1.23 19.89
C LEU A 335 -6.85 -0.95 21.10
N ASN A 336 -6.66 0.22 21.72
CA ASN A 336 -7.53 0.69 22.79
C ASN A 336 -8.80 1.31 22.19
N SER A 337 -9.93 1.21 22.90
CA SER A 337 -11.19 1.88 22.54
C SER A 337 -11.11 3.40 22.71
N SER A 338 -12.01 4.14 22.05
CA SER A 338 -12.08 5.62 22.09
C SER A 338 -10.76 6.34 21.78
N SER A 339 -9.87 5.72 21.01
CA SER A 339 -8.50 6.18 20.80
C SER A 339 -8.26 6.53 19.34
N THR A 340 -7.56 7.65 19.10
CA THR A 340 -7.15 8.10 17.76
C THR A 340 -5.72 7.67 17.49
N TYR A 341 -5.50 7.17 16.28
CA TYR A 341 -4.24 6.64 15.79
C TYR A 341 -3.89 7.26 14.44
N VAL A 342 -2.60 7.19 14.11
CA VAL A 342 -2.05 7.67 12.83
C VAL A 342 -1.29 6.55 12.17
N ALA A 343 -1.69 6.21 10.94
CA ALA A 343 -1.06 5.20 10.12
C ALA A 343 -0.16 5.84 9.07
N TYR A 344 1.09 5.39 8.99
CA TYR A 344 2.05 5.78 7.97
C TYR A 344 2.31 4.57 7.06
N LEU A 345 2.06 4.74 5.76
CA LEU A 345 2.32 3.71 4.75
C LEU A 345 3.66 3.99 4.07
N THR A 346 4.46 2.94 3.94
CA THR A 346 5.73 2.95 3.21
C THR A 346 5.67 1.92 2.08
N LYS A 347 6.41 2.15 0.99
CA LYS A 347 6.60 1.21 -0.12
C LYS A 347 8.09 1.00 -0.35
N ARG A 348 8.49 -0.27 -0.38
CA ARG A 348 9.86 -0.67 -0.69
C ARG A 348 10.16 -0.46 -2.18
N ILE A 349 11.40 -0.10 -2.46
CA ILE A 349 11.93 0.03 -3.83
C ILE A 349 12.98 -1.04 -4.08
N GLY A 350 13.34 -1.29 -5.33
CA GLY A 350 14.21 -2.42 -5.67
C GLY A 350 14.90 -2.28 -7.02
N LYS A 351 16.05 -2.95 -7.18
CA LYS A 351 16.76 -3.04 -8.46
C LYS A 351 16.58 -4.45 -9.05
N LYS A 352 16.19 -4.53 -10.32
CA LYS A 352 16.14 -5.77 -11.13
C LYS A 352 15.34 -6.94 -10.54
N GLY A 353 14.24 -6.67 -9.82
CA GLY A 353 13.32 -7.71 -9.33
C GLY A 353 13.43 -8.00 -7.84
N ASN A 354 14.50 -7.55 -7.19
CA ASN A 354 14.69 -7.73 -5.74
C ASN A 354 14.34 -6.43 -5.01
N LEU A 355 13.41 -6.52 -4.06
CA LEU A 355 13.13 -5.45 -3.12
C LEU A 355 14.34 -5.20 -2.21
N SER A 356 14.51 -3.94 -1.83
CA SER A 356 15.58 -3.46 -0.97
C SER A 356 15.02 -3.12 0.41
N ASP A 357 15.76 -3.47 1.46
CA ASP A 357 15.56 -2.94 2.82
C ASP A 357 16.04 -1.48 2.97
N VAL A 358 16.55 -0.91 1.88
CA VAL A 358 17.32 0.33 1.85
C VAL A 358 16.66 1.29 0.86
N GLY A 359 16.19 2.42 1.38
CA GLY A 359 15.37 3.38 0.64
C GLY A 359 13.87 3.11 0.77
N GLY A 360 13.06 3.83 0.00
CA GLY A 360 11.62 3.64 -0.07
C GLY A 360 10.83 4.91 -0.38
N VAL A 361 9.55 4.72 -0.64
CA VAL A 361 8.55 5.80 -0.75
C VAL A 361 7.77 5.88 0.55
N LEU A 362 7.65 7.07 1.12
CA LEU A 362 6.71 7.38 2.20
C LEU A 362 5.48 8.09 1.62
N PHE A 363 4.28 7.66 2.00
CA PHE A 363 3.02 8.31 1.60
C PHE A 363 2.46 9.21 2.70
N SER A 364 1.54 10.09 2.29
CA SER A 364 0.75 10.88 3.24
C SER A 364 0.02 10.01 4.25
N LYS A 365 0.12 10.41 5.52
CA LYS A 365 -0.39 9.69 6.68
C LYS A 365 -1.91 9.69 6.75
N GLN A 366 -2.47 8.63 7.31
CA GLN A 366 -3.92 8.44 7.45
C GLN A 366 -4.32 8.41 8.93
N TYR A 367 -5.30 9.23 9.30
CA TYR A 367 -5.90 9.22 10.64
C TYR A 367 -7.04 8.19 10.72
N PHE A 368 -7.19 7.55 11.87
CA PHE A 368 -8.35 6.72 12.19
C PHE A 368 -8.60 6.68 13.71
N SER A 369 -9.84 6.41 14.10
CA SER A 369 -10.23 6.30 15.51
C SER A 369 -11.00 5.01 15.76
N THR A 370 -10.70 4.36 16.89
CA THR A 370 -11.47 3.20 17.37
C THR A 370 -12.77 3.65 18.04
N ARG A 371 -13.76 2.77 18.01
CA ARG A 371 -15.07 2.97 18.63
C ARG A 371 -14.98 2.98 20.16
N GLY A 372 -15.94 3.61 20.81
CA GLY A 372 -15.98 3.71 22.28
C GLY A 372 -16.65 2.54 22.98
N SER A 373 -17.47 1.77 22.24
CA SER A 373 -18.16 0.58 22.77
C SER A 373 -17.96 -0.63 21.87
N ASN A 374 -18.04 -1.82 22.46
CA ASN A 374 -18.04 -3.08 21.72
C ASN A 374 -19.38 -3.42 21.05
N ALA A 375 -20.33 -2.46 20.97
CA ALA A 375 -21.63 -2.64 20.34
C ALA A 375 -21.53 -3.07 18.88
N CYS A 376 -20.46 -2.63 18.19
CA CYS A 376 -20.12 -3.05 16.84
C CYS A 376 -18.80 -3.84 16.82
N SER A 377 -18.72 -4.87 15.98
CA SER A 377 -17.54 -5.70 15.71
C SER A 377 -17.20 -5.69 14.22
N LEU A 378 -15.93 -5.44 13.90
CA LEU A 378 -15.41 -5.41 12.54
C LEU A 378 -15.34 -6.83 11.95
N ILE A 379 -16.00 -7.05 10.81
CA ILE A 379 -15.93 -8.32 10.06
C ILE A 379 -15.54 -8.08 8.60
N PHE A 380 -14.77 -9.02 8.04
CA PHE A 380 -14.37 -9.06 6.63
C PHE A 380 -14.01 -10.50 6.22
N GLY A 381 -13.77 -10.73 4.93
CA GLY A 381 -13.34 -12.05 4.43
C GLY A 381 -14.44 -13.12 4.44
N LEU A 382 -15.70 -12.70 4.33
CA LEU A 382 -16.86 -13.59 4.30
C LEU A 382 -16.89 -14.41 2.99
N PRO A 383 -17.04 -15.75 3.03
CA PRO A 383 -17.08 -16.59 1.83
C PRO A 383 -18.16 -16.22 0.81
N PHE A 384 -19.40 -15.93 1.25
CA PHE A 384 -20.50 -15.59 0.36
C PHE A 384 -20.59 -14.07 0.13
N CYS A 385 -20.75 -13.28 1.18
CA CYS A 385 -20.79 -11.81 1.16
C CYS A 385 -19.39 -11.19 1.10
N TYR A 386 -18.56 -11.60 0.13
CA TYR A 386 -17.14 -11.24 0.02
C TYR A 386 -16.83 -9.73 -0.02
N GLY A 387 -17.81 -8.88 -0.34
CA GLY A 387 -17.67 -7.43 -0.34
C GLY A 387 -17.85 -6.78 1.04
N VAL A 388 -18.34 -7.52 2.04
CA VAL A 388 -18.50 -7.02 3.43
C VAL A 388 -17.15 -6.89 4.10
N ALA A 389 -16.89 -5.71 4.65
CA ALA A 389 -15.62 -5.34 5.26
C ALA A 389 -15.81 -4.15 6.21
N TYR A 390 -16.79 -4.27 7.10
CA TYR A 390 -17.26 -3.19 7.95
C TYR A 390 -17.73 -3.71 9.31
N SER A 391 -17.98 -2.79 10.23
CA SER A 391 -18.44 -3.13 11.58
C SER A 391 -19.93 -3.46 11.59
N VAL A 392 -20.31 -4.53 12.29
CA VAL A 392 -21.69 -5.05 12.40
C VAL A 392 -22.10 -5.20 13.87
N PRO A 393 -23.40 -5.28 14.20
CA PRO A 393 -23.84 -5.42 15.59
C PRO A 393 -23.25 -6.68 16.26
N SER A 394 -22.62 -6.50 17.41
CA SER A 394 -22.02 -7.59 18.19
C SER A 394 -23.10 -8.46 18.86
N PRO A 395 -23.12 -9.78 18.66
CA PRO A 395 -24.13 -10.67 19.24
C PRO A 395 -23.84 -10.98 20.71
N SER A 396 -24.90 -11.03 21.53
CA SER A 396 -24.80 -11.30 22.97
C SER A 396 -24.25 -12.67 23.35
N LYS A 397 -24.39 -13.67 22.47
CA LYS A 397 -23.90 -15.04 22.73
C LYS A 397 -22.39 -15.20 22.53
N ALA A 398 -21.75 -14.34 21.72
CA ALA A 398 -20.34 -14.45 21.37
C ALA A 398 -19.72 -13.09 20.94
N PRO A 399 -19.79 -12.03 21.77
CA PRO A 399 -19.50 -10.65 21.35
C PRO A 399 -18.04 -10.40 20.93
N ASN A 400 -17.11 -11.30 21.30
CA ASN A 400 -15.68 -11.13 21.04
C ASN A 400 -15.14 -12.10 19.96
N ASN A 401 -15.94 -13.04 19.44
CA ASN A 401 -15.49 -14.04 18.47
C ASN A 401 -15.85 -13.59 17.04
N LYS A 402 -15.04 -12.70 16.47
CA LYS A 402 -15.30 -12.07 15.16
C LYS A 402 -15.47 -13.09 14.03
N THR A 403 -14.73 -14.20 14.04
CA THR A 403 -14.90 -15.32 13.09
C THR A 403 -16.32 -15.91 13.16
N ALA A 404 -16.84 -16.17 14.36
CA ALA A 404 -18.20 -16.67 14.54
C ALA A 404 -19.28 -15.63 14.22
N ILE A 405 -19.02 -14.33 14.46
CA ILE A 405 -19.89 -13.22 14.06
C ILE A 405 -20.02 -13.20 12.53
N ALA A 406 -18.89 -13.16 11.82
CA ALA A 406 -18.85 -13.18 10.36
C ALA A 406 -19.59 -14.39 9.77
N ALA A 407 -19.28 -15.60 10.24
CA ALA A 407 -19.92 -16.84 9.77
C ALA A 407 -21.41 -16.95 10.12
N THR A 408 -21.92 -16.19 11.09
CA THR A 408 -23.35 -16.13 11.40
C THR A 408 -24.08 -15.22 10.43
N TYR A 409 -23.56 -14.01 10.19
CA TYR A 409 -24.13 -13.08 9.22
C TYR A 409 -24.09 -13.62 7.79
N ASP A 410 -22.97 -14.21 7.37
CA ASP A 410 -22.78 -14.71 6.02
C ASP A 410 -23.77 -15.83 5.67
N ARG A 411 -23.93 -16.79 6.58
CA ARG A 411 -24.83 -17.95 6.46
C ARG A 411 -26.31 -17.56 6.37
N VAL A 412 -26.72 -16.49 7.04
CA VAL A 412 -28.11 -15.97 6.92
C VAL A 412 -28.32 -15.40 5.51
N ALA A 413 -27.38 -14.61 5.01
CA ALA A 413 -27.46 -14.05 3.65
C ALA A 413 -27.41 -15.15 2.57
N GLU A 414 -26.52 -16.13 2.70
CA GLU A 414 -26.41 -17.29 1.79
C GLU A 414 -27.72 -18.10 1.77
N SER A 415 -28.32 -18.37 2.95
CA SER A 415 -29.60 -19.08 3.07
C SER A 415 -30.73 -18.34 2.35
N LEU A 416 -30.80 -17.02 2.44
CA LEU A 416 -31.81 -16.20 1.75
C LEU A 416 -31.62 -16.20 0.23
N TYR A 417 -30.37 -16.26 -0.24
CA TYR A 417 -30.02 -16.30 -1.66
C TYR A 417 -30.42 -17.61 -2.36
N ALA A 418 -30.52 -18.72 -1.62
CA ALA A 418 -30.70 -20.06 -2.17
C ALA A 418 -31.96 -20.25 -3.06
N ASN A 419 -33.03 -19.48 -2.82
CA ASN A 419 -34.22 -19.54 -3.66
C ASN A 419 -34.08 -18.69 -4.94
N PHE A 420 -33.46 -17.52 -4.84
CA PHE A 420 -33.13 -16.68 -5.99
C PHE A 420 -32.18 -17.40 -6.95
N SER A 421 -31.13 -18.06 -6.44
CA SER A 421 -30.16 -18.76 -7.29
C SER A 421 -30.79 -19.88 -8.11
N LYS A 422 -31.77 -20.60 -7.56
CA LYS A 422 -32.57 -21.61 -8.29
C LYS A 422 -33.50 -20.97 -9.33
N ALA A 423 -34.11 -19.83 -9.02
CA ALA A 423 -34.97 -19.12 -9.96
C ALA A 423 -34.16 -18.57 -11.15
N LEU A 424 -32.94 -18.06 -10.90
CA LEU A 424 -32.02 -17.58 -11.93
C LEU A 424 -31.54 -18.69 -12.88
N GLN A 425 -31.44 -19.94 -12.43
CA GLN A 425 -31.12 -21.09 -13.30
C GLN A 425 -32.20 -21.42 -14.35
N ILE A 426 -33.41 -20.89 -14.20
CA ILE A 426 -34.51 -21.07 -15.16
C ILE A 426 -34.43 -20.02 -16.29
N ILE A 427 -33.73 -18.91 -16.05
CA ILE A 427 -33.56 -17.82 -17.02
C ILE A 427 -32.60 -18.28 -18.13
N PRO A 428 -32.89 -18.02 -19.41
CA PRO A 428 -32.00 -18.36 -20.52
C PRO A 428 -30.81 -17.38 -20.56
N CYS A 429 -29.81 -17.67 -19.73
CA CYS A 429 -28.57 -16.89 -19.59
C CYS A 429 -27.57 -17.17 -20.71
N ASP A 430 -27.37 -18.45 -21.01
CA ASP A 430 -26.32 -18.98 -21.90
C ASP A 430 -26.92 -19.45 -23.24
N THR A 431 -27.65 -18.55 -23.90
CA THR A 431 -28.31 -18.79 -25.20
C THR A 431 -27.85 -17.79 -26.26
N GLU A 432 -28.37 -17.91 -27.50
CA GLU A 432 -28.13 -17.00 -28.61
C GLU A 432 -28.49 -15.55 -28.26
N MET A 433 -27.81 -14.57 -28.87
CA MET A 433 -27.80 -13.19 -28.37
C MET A 433 -29.16 -12.50 -28.30
N ASP A 434 -30.09 -12.92 -29.15
CA ASP A 434 -31.48 -12.46 -29.29
C ASP A 434 -32.47 -13.21 -28.37
N ALA A 435 -32.08 -14.37 -27.84
CA ALA A 435 -32.87 -15.17 -26.90
C ALA A 435 -32.51 -14.92 -25.41
N ARG A 436 -31.46 -14.12 -25.13
CA ARG A 436 -31.09 -13.69 -23.77
C ARG A 436 -32.01 -12.58 -23.29
N TYR A 437 -32.25 -12.51 -21.98
CA TYR A 437 -33.07 -11.44 -21.36
C TYR A 437 -32.49 -10.02 -21.54
N SER A 438 -31.18 -9.90 -21.81
CA SER A 438 -30.50 -8.63 -22.05
C SER A 438 -29.35 -8.79 -23.04
N PRO A 439 -29.11 -7.81 -23.94
CA PRO A 439 -27.94 -7.80 -24.81
C PRO A 439 -26.66 -7.34 -24.09
N VAL A 440 -26.78 -6.67 -22.93
CA VAL A 440 -25.69 -5.97 -22.23
C VAL A 440 -25.46 -6.42 -20.78
N ARG A 441 -26.42 -7.10 -20.15
CA ARG A 441 -26.27 -7.68 -18.80
C ARG A 441 -26.29 -9.20 -18.87
N THR A 442 -25.49 -9.84 -18.02
CA THR A 442 -25.47 -11.30 -17.90
C THR A 442 -26.08 -11.74 -16.58
N CYS A 443 -26.51 -13.01 -16.49
CA CYS A 443 -26.96 -13.56 -15.22
C CYS A 443 -25.86 -13.55 -14.15
N LYS A 444 -24.56 -13.47 -14.50
CA LYS A 444 -23.47 -13.26 -13.53
C LYS A 444 -23.52 -11.87 -12.91
N ASP A 445 -23.98 -10.86 -13.65
CA ASP A 445 -24.15 -9.49 -13.16
C ASP A 445 -25.41 -9.38 -12.30
N CYS A 446 -26.55 -9.93 -12.76
CA CYS A 446 -27.75 -10.08 -11.91
C CYS A 446 -27.45 -10.82 -10.60
N ALA A 447 -26.72 -11.95 -10.68
CA ALA A 447 -26.31 -12.74 -9.51
C ALA A 447 -25.42 -11.94 -8.54
N ARG A 448 -24.52 -11.09 -9.06
CA ARG A 448 -23.67 -10.18 -8.28
C ARG A 448 -24.53 -9.11 -7.60
N SER A 449 -25.27 -8.32 -8.38
CA SER A 449 -26.05 -7.19 -7.88
C SER A 449 -27.11 -7.64 -6.85
N TYR A 450 -27.80 -8.76 -7.09
CA TYR A 450 -28.75 -9.31 -6.11
C TYR A 450 -28.06 -9.79 -4.83
N ARG A 451 -26.90 -10.44 -4.92
CA ARG A 451 -26.15 -10.85 -3.73
C ARG A 451 -25.68 -9.63 -2.95
N ASP A 452 -25.07 -8.65 -3.61
CA ASP A 452 -24.47 -7.50 -2.92
C ASP A 452 -25.56 -6.65 -2.26
N TRP A 453 -26.70 -6.45 -2.93
CA TRP A 453 -27.92 -5.90 -2.32
C TRP A 453 -28.40 -6.72 -1.12
N LEU A 454 -28.54 -8.05 -1.27
CA LEU A 454 -29.00 -8.95 -0.22
C LEU A 454 -28.08 -8.90 1.00
N CYS A 455 -26.76 -8.88 0.80
CA CYS A 455 -25.77 -8.73 1.87
C CYS A 455 -25.96 -7.39 2.61
N ALA A 456 -26.21 -6.28 1.91
CA ALA A 456 -26.40 -4.97 2.54
C ALA A 456 -27.72 -4.87 3.34
N VAL A 457 -28.84 -5.41 2.82
CA VAL A 457 -30.14 -5.41 3.52
C VAL A 457 -30.25 -6.49 4.60
N THR A 458 -29.40 -7.52 4.55
CA THR A 458 -29.29 -8.54 5.60
C THR A 458 -28.36 -8.04 6.70
N ILE A 459 -27.07 -7.85 6.38
CA ILE A 459 -25.97 -7.55 7.31
C ILE A 459 -25.92 -6.03 7.59
N PRO A 460 -26.30 -5.54 8.80
CA PRO A 460 -26.35 -4.11 9.07
C PRO A 460 -24.96 -3.55 9.31
N ARG A 461 -24.63 -2.39 8.72
CA ARG A 461 -23.41 -1.66 9.07
C ARG A 461 -23.68 -0.81 10.32
N CYS A 462 -22.86 -1.02 11.34
CA CYS A 462 -23.06 -0.57 12.71
C CYS A 462 -22.06 0.54 13.06
N THR A 463 -22.54 1.58 13.72
CA THR A 463 -21.72 2.65 14.29
C THR A 463 -22.27 3.09 15.65
N ASP A 464 -21.39 3.57 16.51
CA ASP A 464 -21.70 4.21 17.79
C ASP A 464 -21.79 5.75 17.68
N THR A 465 -21.34 6.31 16.56
CA THR A 465 -21.48 7.74 16.24
C THR A 465 -22.88 8.05 15.70
N ALA A 466 -23.56 9.02 16.33
CA ALA A 466 -24.81 9.57 15.82
C ALA A 466 -24.58 10.44 14.57
N SER A 467 -25.46 10.34 13.58
CA SER A 467 -25.54 11.20 12.40
C SER A 467 -26.99 11.31 11.96
N GLU A 468 -27.37 12.38 11.27
CA GLU A 468 -28.69 12.50 10.63
C GLU A 468 -28.95 11.44 9.55
N TYR A 469 -27.88 10.86 8.99
CA TYR A 469 -27.93 9.81 7.98
C TYR A 469 -28.07 8.38 8.53
N TYR A 470 -27.97 8.18 9.85
CA TYR A 470 -27.96 6.84 10.46
C TYR A 470 -29.21 6.58 11.29
N ALA A 471 -29.83 5.43 11.10
CA ALA A 471 -31.02 5.02 11.84
C ALA A 471 -30.63 4.48 13.22
N PHE A 472 -31.10 5.11 14.30
CA PHE A 472 -30.97 4.54 15.64
C PHE A 472 -31.76 3.21 15.74
N ARG A 473 -31.14 2.19 16.33
CA ARG A 473 -31.72 0.86 16.59
C ARG A 473 -31.58 0.54 18.06
N GLU A 474 -32.72 0.31 18.71
CA GLU A 474 -32.72 -0.37 20.00
C GLU A 474 -32.31 -1.84 19.79
N LYS A 475 -31.57 -2.42 20.74
CA LYS A 475 -31.04 -3.79 20.61
C LYS A 475 -32.09 -4.87 20.34
N ASN A 476 -33.35 -4.60 20.67
CA ASN A 476 -34.50 -5.50 20.47
C ASN A 476 -35.44 -5.07 19.32
N ASP A 477 -35.21 -3.93 18.67
CA ASP A 477 -36.03 -3.40 17.56
C ASP A 477 -35.15 -3.11 16.33
N ASN A 478 -34.78 -4.20 15.67
CA ASN A 478 -33.96 -4.19 14.46
C ASN A 478 -34.80 -4.43 13.20
N ARG A 479 -34.29 -3.97 12.04
CA ARG A 479 -34.97 -4.06 10.73
C ARG A 479 -35.42 -5.45 10.28
N ASN A 480 -34.82 -6.53 10.81
CA ASN A 480 -35.08 -7.92 10.45
C ASN A 480 -35.21 -8.77 11.72
N ASP A 481 -36.21 -9.64 11.81
CA ASP A 481 -36.47 -10.46 13.01
C ASP A 481 -35.30 -11.38 13.42
N TYR A 482 -34.47 -11.83 12.47
CA TYR A 482 -33.31 -12.67 12.78
C TYR A 482 -32.26 -11.90 13.62
N LEU A 483 -32.18 -10.58 13.50
CA LEU A 483 -31.32 -9.73 14.34
C LEU A 483 -31.81 -9.76 15.78
N ASN A 484 -33.13 -9.65 15.99
CA ASN A 484 -33.77 -9.69 17.32
C ASN A 484 -33.68 -11.08 17.97
N ASN A 485 -33.73 -12.17 17.19
CA ASN A 485 -33.85 -13.54 17.70
C ASN A 485 -32.53 -14.33 17.72
N GLU A 486 -31.70 -14.21 16.68
CA GLU A 486 -30.48 -15.01 16.52
C GLU A 486 -29.23 -14.26 16.98
N ILE A 487 -29.01 -13.05 16.44
CA ILE A 487 -27.87 -12.19 16.78
C ILE A 487 -27.99 -11.67 18.22
N GLN A 488 -29.15 -11.07 18.55
CA GLN A 488 -29.41 -10.43 19.84
C GLN A 488 -28.31 -9.43 20.20
N PRO A 489 -28.26 -8.25 19.54
CA PRO A 489 -27.26 -7.21 19.80
C PRO A 489 -27.05 -6.90 21.28
N ILE A 490 -25.80 -6.69 21.70
CA ILE A 490 -25.49 -6.43 23.12
C ILE A 490 -25.97 -5.06 23.62
N ALA A 491 -26.07 -4.10 22.72
CA ALA A 491 -26.38 -2.71 23.00
C ALA A 491 -27.10 -2.08 21.81
N ASP A 492 -27.70 -0.92 22.05
CA ASP A 492 -28.30 -0.09 21.02
C ASP A 492 -27.19 0.49 20.12
N TYR A 493 -27.50 0.76 18.85
CA TYR A 493 -26.51 1.21 17.87
C TYR A 493 -27.13 2.10 16.79
N TYR A 494 -26.30 2.79 16.02
CA TYR A 494 -26.71 3.50 14.81
C TYR A 494 -26.42 2.63 13.57
N GLU A 495 -27.43 2.44 12.73
CA GLU A 495 -27.33 1.70 11.48
C GLU A 495 -27.09 2.66 10.30
N MET A 496 -26.00 2.45 9.58
CA MET A 496 -25.82 3.05 8.26
C MET A 496 -26.66 2.25 7.25
N LEU A 497 -27.79 2.82 6.81
CA LEU A 497 -28.74 2.15 5.94
C LEU A 497 -28.14 1.84 4.55
N PRO A 498 -28.55 0.75 3.88
CA PRO A 498 -28.11 0.43 2.52
C PRO A 498 -28.35 1.57 1.52
N CYS A 499 -27.46 1.75 0.55
CA CYS A 499 -27.68 2.70 -0.53
C CYS A 499 -28.83 2.22 -1.44
N ILE A 500 -29.79 3.09 -1.74
CA ILE A 500 -30.93 2.80 -2.62
C ILE A 500 -30.47 2.35 -4.03
N ASP A 501 -29.31 2.83 -4.46
CA ASP A 501 -28.64 2.49 -5.71
C ASP A 501 -28.36 0.99 -5.86
N MET A 502 -28.17 0.27 -4.75
CA MET A 502 -28.03 -1.19 -4.77
C MET A 502 -29.34 -1.88 -5.18
N CYS A 503 -30.49 -1.34 -4.78
CA CYS A 503 -31.78 -1.82 -5.27
C CYS A 503 -31.94 -1.51 -6.77
N TYR A 504 -31.61 -0.30 -7.20
CA TYR A 504 -31.70 0.06 -8.62
C TYR A 504 -30.76 -0.79 -9.48
N ALA A 505 -29.56 -1.14 -9.01
CA ALA A 505 -28.66 -2.08 -9.66
C ALA A 505 -29.31 -3.46 -9.85
N VAL A 506 -30.02 -4.00 -8.84
CA VAL A 506 -30.79 -5.26 -8.98
C VAL A 506 -31.86 -5.14 -10.07
N ALA A 507 -32.67 -4.07 -10.04
CA ALA A 507 -33.74 -3.87 -11.01
C ALA A 507 -33.22 -3.63 -12.45
N ARG A 508 -32.01 -3.08 -12.60
CA ARG A 508 -31.32 -2.84 -13.88
C ARG A 508 -30.65 -4.10 -14.44
N ASP A 509 -30.02 -4.89 -13.56
CA ASP A 509 -29.12 -5.97 -13.98
C ASP A 509 -29.85 -7.31 -14.16
N CYS A 510 -31.02 -7.48 -13.52
CA CYS A 510 -31.81 -8.71 -13.54
C CYS A 510 -32.97 -8.72 -14.56
N PRO A 511 -33.46 -9.92 -14.95
CA PRO A 511 -34.66 -10.07 -15.78
C PRO A 511 -35.91 -9.44 -15.15
N SER A 512 -36.78 -8.87 -15.99
CA SER A 512 -38.05 -8.29 -15.56
C SER A 512 -39.03 -9.31 -14.98
N ASP A 513 -38.87 -10.60 -15.29
CA ASP A 513 -39.66 -11.72 -14.74
C ASP A 513 -39.62 -11.81 -13.21
N PHE A 514 -38.54 -11.32 -12.58
CA PHE A 514 -38.43 -11.25 -11.11
C PHE A 514 -39.20 -10.07 -10.49
N MET A 515 -39.70 -9.13 -11.31
CA MET A 515 -40.52 -8.00 -10.87
C MET A 515 -39.91 -7.16 -9.73
N PHE A 516 -38.58 -7.05 -9.69
CA PHE A 516 -37.89 -6.21 -8.70
C PHE A 516 -38.31 -4.75 -8.87
N ALA A 517 -38.76 -4.14 -7.77
CA ALA A 517 -39.22 -2.76 -7.73
C ALA A 517 -38.65 -2.05 -6.50
N CYS A 518 -38.09 -0.86 -6.70
CA CYS A 518 -37.46 -0.07 -5.66
C CYS A 518 -38.37 1.09 -5.20
N PRO A 519 -38.28 1.54 -3.94
CA PRO A 519 -39.01 2.69 -3.45
C PRO A 519 -38.81 3.94 -4.33
N SER A 520 -39.92 4.50 -4.82
CA SER A 520 -39.94 5.79 -5.52
C SER A 520 -39.59 6.92 -4.56
N VAL A 521 -38.73 7.84 -5.00
CA VAL A 521 -38.35 9.06 -4.25
C VAL A 521 -39.57 9.94 -3.98
N ASN A 522 -40.58 9.92 -4.86
CA ASN A 522 -41.70 10.87 -4.82
C ASN A 522 -42.92 10.35 -4.04
N ASP A 523 -43.11 9.03 -3.94
CA ASP A 523 -44.38 8.46 -3.45
C ASP A 523 -44.32 7.95 -2.00
N LYS A 524 -43.13 7.63 -1.48
CA LYS A 524 -42.96 7.00 -0.16
C LYS A 524 -41.66 7.42 0.54
N ILE A 525 -41.44 8.73 0.67
CA ILE A 525 -40.27 9.35 1.34
C ILE A 525 -39.96 8.67 2.69
N ASP A 526 -40.96 8.55 3.57
CA ASP A 526 -40.79 7.94 4.90
C ASP A 526 -40.39 6.45 4.86
N ALA A 527 -40.86 5.69 3.86
CA ALA A 527 -40.53 4.27 3.72
C ALA A 527 -39.14 4.07 3.10
N LYS A 528 -38.72 4.98 2.20
CA LYS A 528 -37.34 5.06 1.70
C LYS A 528 -36.40 5.25 2.90
N PHE A 529 -36.53 6.35 3.64
CA PHE A 529 -35.61 6.72 4.73
C PHE A 529 -35.63 5.79 5.96
N ARG A 530 -36.58 4.84 6.07
CA ARG A 530 -36.55 3.76 7.08
C ARG A 530 -35.74 2.53 6.66
N SER A 531 -35.47 2.37 5.36
CA SER A 531 -34.97 1.12 4.76
C SER A 531 -33.70 1.31 3.93
N TYR A 532 -33.53 2.49 3.34
CA TYR A 532 -32.41 2.87 2.48
C TYR A 532 -32.05 4.34 2.74
N ASN A 533 -30.80 4.70 2.46
CA ASN A 533 -30.42 6.09 2.26
C ASN A 533 -29.86 6.28 0.82
N SER A 534 -29.62 7.51 0.39
CA SER A 534 -28.99 7.81 -0.91
C SER A 534 -27.54 8.23 -0.71
N LEU A 535 -26.69 7.88 -1.67
CA LEU A 535 -25.33 8.39 -1.77
C LEU A 535 -25.40 9.89 -2.12
N ASP A 536 -24.84 10.76 -1.28
CA ASP A 536 -24.67 12.17 -1.64
C ASP A 536 -23.23 12.41 -2.15
N LEU A 537 -23.13 13.02 -3.32
CA LEU A 537 -21.88 13.24 -4.05
C LEU A 537 -21.05 14.38 -3.47
N ASP A 538 -21.69 15.41 -2.94
CA ASP A 538 -21.00 16.57 -2.35
C ASP A 538 -20.45 16.22 -0.94
N ASP A 539 -21.08 15.27 -0.25
CA ASP A 539 -20.64 14.74 1.05
C ASP A 539 -19.52 13.70 0.93
N LEU A 540 -19.45 12.97 -0.18
CA LEU A 540 -18.31 12.07 -0.47
C LEU A 540 -16.99 12.84 -0.60
N LEU A 541 -17.02 14.07 -1.12
CA LEU A 541 -15.86 14.97 -1.16
C LEU A 541 -15.46 15.47 0.25
N GLN A 542 -16.35 15.36 1.22
CA GLN A 542 -16.13 15.68 2.65
C GLN A 542 -15.87 14.41 3.49
N ALA A 543 -15.70 13.24 2.86
CA ALA A 543 -15.52 11.94 3.48
C ALA A 543 -16.68 11.46 4.40
N VAL A 544 -17.88 12.02 4.23
CA VAL A 544 -19.09 11.58 4.96
C VAL A 544 -19.74 10.44 4.19
N GLN A 545 -19.93 9.29 4.86
CA GLN A 545 -20.58 8.12 4.26
C GLN A 545 -22.07 8.12 4.63
N THR A 546 -22.93 8.56 3.71
CA THR A 546 -24.38 8.68 3.96
C THR A 546 -25.11 7.32 3.99
N CYS A 547 -24.59 6.31 3.30
CA CYS A 547 -25.22 5.00 3.13
C CYS A 547 -24.19 3.85 2.99
N ASN A 548 -24.63 2.64 3.30
CA ASN A 548 -23.83 1.42 3.21
C ASN A 548 -23.87 0.88 1.77
N PHE A 549 -22.74 0.93 1.07
CA PHE A 549 -22.55 0.35 -0.26
C PHE A 549 -21.60 -0.85 -0.19
N ILE A 550 -21.99 -1.97 -0.79
CA ILE A 550 -21.11 -3.13 -0.95
C ILE A 550 -20.58 -3.15 -2.39
N GLY A 551 -19.26 -2.93 -2.53
CA GLY A 551 -18.58 -2.88 -3.82
C GLY A 551 -17.94 -1.51 -4.09
N ASN A 552 -17.74 -1.19 -5.37
CA ASN A 552 -17.10 0.03 -5.82
C ASN A 552 -18.15 1.08 -6.23
N ALA A 553 -18.25 2.16 -5.46
CA ALA A 553 -19.15 3.27 -5.74
C ALA A 553 -18.88 3.93 -7.11
N THR A 554 -17.69 3.78 -7.72
CA THR A 554 -17.46 4.32 -9.08
C THR A 554 -18.21 3.58 -10.19
N GLU A 555 -18.80 2.40 -9.93
CA GLU A 555 -19.78 1.80 -10.86
C GLU A 555 -21.11 2.58 -10.88
N LEU A 556 -21.39 3.41 -9.88
CA LEU A 556 -22.49 4.38 -9.89
C LEU A 556 -22.14 5.61 -10.76
N PHE A 557 -20.87 6.01 -10.79
CA PHE A 557 -20.42 7.18 -11.56
C PHE A 557 -20.26 6.89 -13.06
N ARG A 558 -19.97 5.65 -13.45
CA ARG A 558 -19.78 5.24 -14.86
C ARG A 558 -21.07 5.28 -15.70
N GLU A 559 -22.22 5.52 -15.08
CA GLU A 559 -23.53 5.62 -15.76
C GLU A 559 -24.17 7.02 -15.63
N LEU A 560 -23.52 7.98 -14.95
CA LEU A 560 -23.99 9.38 -14.85
C LEU A 560 -23.43 10.30 -15.95
N PHE A 561 -22.36 9.90 -16.63
CA PHE A 561 -21.85 10.56 -17.85
C PHE A 561 -21.51 9.49 -18.91
N PRO A 562 -22.24 9.45 -20.04
CA PRO A 562 -21.91 8.59 -21.18
C PRO A 562 -20.71 9.09 -22.00
#